data_AF-A0A7S5W352-F1
#
_entry.id   AF-A0A7S5W352-F1
#
_cell.length_a   1.000
_cell.length_b   1.000
_cell.length_c   1.000
_cell.angle_alpha   90.00
_cell.angle_beta   90.00
_cell.angle_gamma   90.00
#
_symmetry.space_group_name_H-M   'P 1'
#
loop_
_entity.id
_entity.type
_entity.pdbx_description
1 polymer ?
#
loop_
_entity_poly.entity_id
_entity_poly.type
_entity_poly.pdbx_seq_one_letter_code
_entity_poly.pdbx_strand_id
1 'polypeptide(L)'
;PEGRLNLLRSRENRNYGRSVDHGLVNLLSERFPSSSMWSVVLGDDTSMYSLMLERSITTEEKCKSFLQSLCRIISKLQRGNFTDILEKLCDEAKRNKYCKGLFTEGHSIRNDLLKKCNGLKTELEYYLHYGEDAFLAEKNARTEVEHCENLETLCNVFERICHDTIATLCTRFKGLCYKRLYADYEDRILLRVIDDDLVYNEAGHYPNCVWNLLEKCYCLTSMGLSMVSSCFIPAETCQYYAEGKKTTCRYLDKYLGEFFSGEKLDITGYTQKIPRNNCSFLGVCYYYSAQCRNQTIKDLCNSTVVEECSEENDSDLLFMGQMDLGTCKSTFKDFNLTWYFSGEKGDGILFPHKDPYLTSLLIYGSSLRRRPDSLEQRCKDFLKSRHSTSTYVFPNLKTYCESGHTDECNDMDNKVKKMCINLNATFKELGLSSSEGVWAVLWNSTANKITTPQCIMLTEQCFYLGRICSGIKDICVNLRALCHTVGTKRSNLNNFWKKLKEDSPSLDLNVFNIKNESADWYSVSKLIENACTKFGATNEIHFKWCLRPASSTPPPPTLPSVTYLQDYFVIFLGDTKT
;
A
#
# COMPACT_ATOMS: atom_id res chain seq x y z
N PRO A 1 -1.91 -7.35 -41.13
CA PRO A 1 -0.47 -7.63 -41.15
C PRO A 1 0.04 -7.90 -39.73
N GLU A 2 0.03 -9.18 -39.37
CA GLU A 2 0.54 -9.73 -38.12
C GLU A 2 2.08 -9.70 -38.11
N GLY A 3 2.70 -9.43 -36.95
CA GLY A 3 4.14 -9.65 -36.82
C GLY A 3 4.84 -9.03 -35.60
N ARG A 4 5.17 -9.91 -34.65
CA ARG A 4 6.42 -9.94 -33.84
C ARG A 4 6.56 -9.04 -32.60
N LEU A 5 6.31 -9.66 -31.43
CA LEU A 5 7.02 -9.41 -30.17
C LEU A 5 7.50 -10.77 -29.65
N ASN A 6 8.79 -11.07 -29.88
CA ASN A 6 9.49 -12.24 -29.37
C ASN A 6 10.89 -11.76 -28.98
N LEU A 7 11.14 -11.52 -27.69
CA LEU A 7 12.48 -11.27 -27.15
C LEU A 7 12.49 -11.58 -25.65
N LEU A 8 12.65 -12.86 -25.32
CA LEU A 8 13.10 -13.34 -24.01
C LEU A 8 14.03 -14.52 -24.23
N ARG A 9 15.33 -14.37 -23.91
CA ARG A 9 16.23 -15.48 -23.54
C ARG A 9 17.57 -14.99 -22.98
N SER A 10 18.08 -15.76 -22.00
CA SER A 10 19.47 -15.87 -21.45
C SER A 10 19.71 -15.17 -20.09
N ARG A 11 19.81 -15.90 -18.96
CA ARG A 11 21.00 -16.56 -18.29
C ARG A 11 22.03 -15.56 -17.73
N GLU A 12 22.72 -15.69 -16.59
CA GLU A 12 23.01 -16.78 -15.62
C GLU A 12 23.69 -16.19 -14.34
N ASN A 13 23.52 -16.87 -13.20
CA ASN A 13 24.23 -16.91 -11.90
C ASN A 13 25.46 -16.03 -11.58
N ARG A 14 25.57 -15.61 -10.31
CA ARG A 14 26.81 -15.66 -9.49
C ARG A 14 26.57 -15.59 -7.97
N ASN A 15 27.29 -16.47 -7.27
CA ASN A 15 27.33 -16.74 -5.82
C ASN A 15 27.89 -15.59 -4.97
N TYR A 16 27.45 -15.47 -3.71
CA TYR A 16 28.27 -14.98 -2.58
C TYR A 16 27.94 -15.72 -1.27
N GLY A 17 29.00 -15.92 -0.47
CA GLY A 17 29.07 -16.85 0.66
C GLY A 17 28.90 -16.23 2.06
N ARG A 18 29.05 -17.13 3.05
CA ARG A 18 28.65 -17.12 4.46
C ARG A 18 29.44 -16.26 5.46
N SER A 19 28.78 -16.10 6.62
CA SER A 19 29.22 -15.82 8.01
C SER A 19 29.14 -14.33 8.39
N VAL A 20 28.56 -13.91 9.52
CA VAL A 20 28.77 -14.39 10.91
C VAL A 20 27.51 -14.19 11.78
N ASP A 21 27.55 -14.91 12.89
CA ASP A 21 26.62 -15.26 13.95
C ASP A 21 26.15 -14.17 14.94
N HIS A 22 24.94 -14.43 15.47
CA HIS A 22 24.32 -14.11 16.77
C HIS A 22 24.67 -12.83 17.56
N GLY A 23 23.70 -11.90 17.54
CA GLY A 23 23.50 -10.85 18.56
C GLY A 23 22.16 -10.09 18.44
N LEU A 24 21.14 -10.68 17.80
CA LEU A 24 20.10 -9.93 17.08
C LEU A 24 18.65 -10.28 17.47
N VAL A 25 18.36 -10.41 18.77
CA VAL A 25 16.97 -10.57 19.25
C VAL A 25 16.26 -9.21 19.43
N ASN A 26 16.94 -8.09 19.15
CA ASN A 26 16.35 -6.74 19.16
C ASN A 26 16.32 -6.01 17.80
N LEU A 27 16.88 -6.55 16.72
CA LEU A 27 16.80 -5.92 15.39
C LEU A 27 15.63 -6.48 14.59
N LEU A 28 14.44 -6.01 14.93
CA LEU A 28 13.39 -5.89 13.95
C LEU A 28 13.62 -4.54 13.29
N SER A 29 14.07 -4.54 12.03
CA SER A 29 14.08 -3.36 11.14
C SER A 29 12.97 -2.38 11.53
N GLU A 30 13.35 -1.23 12.07
CA GLU A 30 12.47 -0.17 12.60
C GLU A 30 11.58 0.47 11.51
N ARG A 31 11.62 -0.05 10.28
CA ARG A 31 10.71 0.26 9.19
C ARG A 31 9.60 -0.75 8.96
N PHE A 32 9.50 -1.82 9.76
CA PHE A 32 8.25 -2.55 9.73
C PHE A 32 7.15 -1.67 10.31
N PRO A 33 5.98 -1.56 9.65
CA PRO A 33 4.80 -0.94 10.23
C PRO A 33 4.25 -1.91 11.28
N SER A 34 5.00 -2.19 12.34
CA SER A 34 4.38 -2.71 13.55
C SER A 34 3.55 -1.57 14.10
N SER A 35 2.30 -1.56 13.68
CA SER A 35 1.27 -0.70 14.22
C SER A 35 1.40 -0.65 15.73
N SER A 36 1.45 0.55 16.31
CA SER A 36 1.54 0.67 17.76
C SER A 36 0.35 0.02 18.46
N MET A 37 -0.79 0.01 17.75
CA MET A 37 -1.98 -0.71 18.15
C MET A 37 -1.79 -2.22 18.28
N TRP A 38 -0.86 -2.82 17.54
CA TRP A 38 -0.60 -4.25 17.64
C TRP A 38 -0.18 -4.66 19.05
N SER A 39 0.61 -3.83 19.74
CA SER A 39 1.01 -4.07 21.13
C SER A 39 -0.20 -4.11 22.08
N VAL A 40 -1.17 -3.22 21.87
CA VAL A 40 -2.42 -3.17 22.63
C VAL A 40 -3.31 -4.37 22.32
N VAL A 41 -3.39 -4.77 21.06
CA VAL A 41 -4.14 -5.96 20.61
C VAL A 41 -3.57 -7.23 21.25
N LEU A 42 -2.24 -7.41 21.26
CA LEU A 42 -1.57 -8.54 21.92
C LEU A 42 -1.87 -8.63 23.42
N GLY A 43 -2.07 -7.49 24.07
CA GLY A 43 -2.36 -7.39 25.51
C GLY A 43 -3.84 -7.59 25.87
N ASP A 44 -4.73 -7.80 24.90
CA ASP A 44 -6.17 -7.85 25.10
C ASP A 44 -6.78 -9.15 24.52
N ASP A 45 -7.16 -10.09 25.40
CA ASP A 45 -7.73 -11.38 25.01
C ASP A 45 -8.93 -11.23 24.05
N THR A 46 -9.81 -10.23 24.25
CA THR A 46 -10.96 -9.98 23.36
C THR A 46 -10.51 -9.65 21.93
N SER A 47 -9.50 -8.80 21.75
CA SER A 47 -8.95 -8.42 20.44
C SER A 47 -8.24 -9.60 19.79
N MET A 48 -7.47 -10.37 20.56
CA MET A 48 -6.76 -11.54 20.04
C MET A 48 -7.71 -12.64 19.56
N TYR A 49 -8.74 -12.99 20.34
CA TYR A 49 -9.76 -13.91 19.85
C TYR A 49 -10.48 -13.32 18.64
N SER A 50 -10.77 -12.02 18.65
CA SER A 50 -11.43 -11.36 17.51
C SER A 50 -10.64 -11.48 16.21
N LEU A 51 -9.31 -11.34 16.28
CA LEU A 51 -8.41 -11.52 15.15
C LEU A 51 -8.46 -12.94 14.57
N MET A 52 -8.62 -13.96 15.43
CA MET A 52 -8.61 -15.37 15.05
C MET A 52 -9.92 -15.82 14.39
N LEU A 53 -11.06 -15.24 14.76
CA LEU A 53 -12.36 -15.71 14.26
C LEU A 53 -12.57 -15.38 12.77
N GLU A 54 -13.26 -16.29 12.10
CA GLU A 54 -13.70 -16.13 10.72
C GLU A 54 -15.15 -15.65 10.63
N ARG A 55 -15.51 -15.00 9.51
CA ARG A 55 -16.86 -14.47 9.26
C ARG A 55 -17.94 -15.56 9.29
N SER A 56 -17.58 -16.81 9.00
CA SER A 56 -18.47 -17.97 9.03
C SER A 56 -18.91 -18.39 10.44
N ILE A 57 -18.24 -17.87 11.47
CA ILE A 57 -18.50 -18.20 12.88
C ILE A 57 -19.65 -17.36 13.40
N THR A 58 -20.86 -17.89 13.24
CA THR A 58 -22.11 -17.21 13.59
C THR A 58 -22.80 -17.74 14.84
N THR A 59 -22.25 -18.78 15.49
CA THR A 59 -22.82 -19.41 16.69
C THR A 59 -21.76 -19.76 17.73
N GLU A 60 -22.20 -19.93 18.98
CA GLU A 60 -21.32 -20.32 20.10
C GLU A 60 -20.62 -21.65 19.84
N GLU A 61 -21.33 -22.66 19.32
CA GLU A 61 -20.79 -23.99 19.02
C GLU A 61 -19.73 -23.92 17.91
N LYS A 62 -19.98 -23.13 16.85
CA LYS A 62 -19.01 -22.92 15.78
C LYS A 62 -17.74 -22.23 16.31
N CYS A 63 -17.90 -21.25 17.20
CA CYS A 63 -16.77 -20.57 17.84
C CYS A 63 -15.94 -21.55 18.67
N LYS A 64 -16.58 -22.35 19.54
CA LYS A 64 -15.89 -23.34 20.37
C LYS A 64 -15.15 -24.37 19.53
N SER A 65 -15.82 -24.92 18.51
CA SER A 65 -15.25 -25.91 17.60
C SER A 65 -14.03 -25.36 16.84
N PHE A 66 -14.14 -24.14 16.31
CA PHE A 66 -13.05 -23.48 15.59
C PHE A 66 -11.85 -23.19 16.50
N LEU A 67 -12.06 -22.59 17.68
CA LEU A 67 -10.94 -22.30 18.57
C LEU A 67 -10.33 -23.60 19.13
N GLN A 68 -11.13 -24.65 19.36
CA GLN A 68 -10.61 -25.95 19.79
C GLN A 68 -9.76 -26.61 18.70
N SER A 69 -10.17 -26.56 17.43
CA SER A 69 -9.38 -27.12 16.33
C SER A 69 -8.06 -26.40 16.16
N LEU A 70 -8.06 -25.06 16.29
CA LEU A 70 -6.86 -24.24 16.26
C LEU A 70 -5.93 -24.54 17.44
N CYS A 71 -6.45 -24.82 18.63
CA CYS A 71 -5.59 -25.19 19.75
C CYS A 71 -4.98 -26.59 19.65
N ARG A 72 -5.57 -27.50 18.86
CA ARG A 72 -5.00 -28.84 18.62
C ARG A 72 -3.76 -28.82 17.73
N ILE A 73 -3.57 -27.78 16.92
CA ILE A 73 -2.38 -27.67 16.05
C ILE A 73 -1.17 -27.13 16.82
N ILE A 74 -1.34 -26.46 17.96
CA ILE A 74 -0.25 -25.84 18.73
C ILE A 74 0.79 -26.86 19.17
N SER A 75 0.37 -28.06 19.61
CA SER A 75 1.31 -29.11 20.02
C SER A 75 2.19 -29.64 18.89
N LYS A 76 1.86 -29.30 17.64
CA LYS A 76 2.63 -29.64 16.43
C LYS A 76 3.53 -28.50 15.96
N LEU A 77 3.40 -27.31 16.52
CA LEU A 77 4.17 -26.13 16.14
C LEU A 77 5.44 -26.03 16.98
N GLN A 78 6.50 -25.46 16.40
CA GLN A 78 7.73 -25.17 17.11
C GLN A 78 7.53 -24.01 18.09
N ARG A 79 8.05 -24.17 19.32
CA ARG A 79 7.98 -23.16 20.38
C ARG A 79 8.64 -21.83 20.01
N GLY A 80 7.94 -20.73 20.28
CA GLY A 80 8.42 -19.34 20.29
C GLY A 80 7.28 -18.35 20.44
N ASN A 81 7.52 -17.07 20.16
CA ASN A 81 6.59 -15.97 20.51
C ASN A 81 5.16 -16.20 19.97
N PHE A 82 5.03 -16.67 18.73
CA PHE A 82 3.71 -16.97 18.14
C PHE A 82 2.96 -18.07 18.89
N THR A 83 3.63 -19.20 19.18
CA THR A 83 3.01 -20.31 19.91
C THR A 83 2.74 -19.94 21.37
N ASP A 84 3.59 -19.12 21.99
CA ASP A 84 3.40 -18.68 23.38
C ASP A 84 2.14 -17.81 23.53
N ILE A 85 1.86 -16.95 22.53
CA ILE A 85 0.61 -16.19 22.46
C ILE A 85 -0.58 -17.15 22.29
N LEU A 86 -0.48 -18.11 21.36
CA LEU A 86 -1.56 -19.06 21.12
C LEU A 86 -1.84 -19.96 22.33
N GLU A 87 -0.82 -20.45 23.02
CA GLU A 87 -0.97 -21.28 24.23
C GLU A 87 -1.78 -20.55 25.31
N LYS A 88 -1.51 -19.25 25.53
CA LYS A 88 -2.28 -18.41 26.47
C LYS A 88 -3.76 -18.28 26.10
N LEU A 89 -4.08 -18.31 24.80
CA LEU A 89 -5.44 -18.26 24.25
C LEU A 89 -6.10 -19.65 24.19
N CYS A 90 -5.36 -20.71 24.50
CA CYS A 90 -5.83 -22.09 24.42
C CYS A 90 -6.18 -22.74 25.77
N ASP A 91 -6.33 -21.93 26.81
CA ASP A 91 -7.01 -22.35 28.02
C ASP A 91 -8.51 -22.63 27.71
N GLU A 92 -8.98 -23.84 28.06
CA GLU A 92 -10.34 -24.27 27.73
C GLU A 92 -11.41 -23.39 28.40
N ALA A 93 -11.19 -23.00 29.66
CA ALA A 93 -12.12 -22.16 30.39
C ALA A 93 -12.21 -20.76 29.75
N LYS A 94 -11.07 -20.17 29.35
CA LYS A 94 -11.03 -18.88 28.64
C LYS A 94 -11.76 -18.94 27.30
N ARG A 95 -11.48 -19.93 26.44
CA ARG A 95 -12.14 -20.07 25.13
C ARG A 95 -13.65 -20.23 25.27
N ASN A 96 -14.08 -21.11 26.18
CA ASN A 96 -15.50 -21.35 26.42
C ASN A 96 -16.20 -20.10 26.98
N LYS A 97 -15.54 -19.38 27.89
CA LYS A 97 -16.02 -18.09 28.42
C LYS A 97 -16.12 -17.05 27.30
N TYR A 98 -15.13 -16.97 26.41
CA TYR A 98 -15.15 -16.05 25.27
C TYR A 98 -16.29 -16.35 24.31
N CYS A 99 -16.39 -17.58 23.80
CA CYS A 99 -17.44 -17.95 22.86
C CYS A 99 -18.84 -17.76 23.47
N LYS A 100 -19.07 -18.22 24.70
CA LYS A 100 -20.35 -17.98 25.38
C LYS A 100 -20.62 -16.48 25.54
N GLY A 101 -19.61 -15.73 25.97
CA GLY A 101 -19.72 -14.30 26.20
C GLY A 101 -19.90 -13.45 24.94
N LEU A 102 -19.44 -13.93 23.79
CA LEU A 102 -19.60 -13.29 22.49
C LEU A 102 -21.07 -13.34 22.02
N PHE A 103 -21.75 -14.47 22.23
CA PHE A 103 -23.13 -14.69 21.77
C PHE A 103 -24.20 -14.43 22.84
N THR A 104 -23.83 -14.24 24.11
CA THR A 104 -24.77 -13.89 25.18
C THR A 104 -25.02 -12.38 25.22
N GLU A 105 -26.28 -11.96 25.14
CA GLU A 105 -26.66 -10.55 25.26
C GLU A 105 -26.36 -9.99 26.67
N GLY A 106 -25.90 -8.74 26.73
CA GLY A 106 -25.53 -8.07 27.99
C GLY A 106 -24.26 -8.59 28.68
N HIS A 107 -23.61 -9.62 28.13
CA HIS A 107 -22.36 -10.15 28.68
C HIS A 107 -21.19 -9.18 28.47
N SER A 108 -20.25 -9.13 29.42
CA SER A 108 -19.13 -8.18 29.40
C SER A 108 -18.27 -8.24 28.14
N ILE A 109 -18.00 -9.44 27.63
CA ILE A 109 -17.24 -9.66 26.38
C ILE A 109 -17.94 -9.06 25.17
N ARG A 110 -19.24 -9.30 25.00
CA ARG A 110 -20.04 -8.69 23.93
C ARG A 110 -20.11 -7.18 24.07
N ASN A 111 -20.29 -6.66 25.28
CA ASN A 111 -20.33 -5.22 25.52
C ASN A 111 -18.98 -4.54 25.24
N ASP A 112 -17.87 -5.18 25.64
CA ASP A 112 -16.50 -4.73 25.34
C ASP A 112 -16.23 -4.70 23.84
N LEU A 113 -16.58 -5.77 23.14
CA LEU A 113 -16.49 -5.84 21.69
C LEU A 113 -17.34 -4.75 21.01
N LEU A 114 -18.59 -4.58 21.40
CA LEU A 114 -19.46 -3.52 20.86
C LEU A 114 -18.88 -2.13 21.12
N LYS A 115 -18.29 -1.89 22.30
CA LYS A 115 -17.61 -0.64 22.63
C LYS A 115 -16.42 -0.40 21.70
N LYS A 116 -15.59 -1.42 21.44
CA LYS A 116 -14.46 -1.37 20.49
C LYS A 116 -14.92 -1.16 19.05
N CYS A 117 -15.94 -1.89 18.59
CA CYS A 117 -16.52 -1.73 17.26
C CYS A 117 -17.05 -0.28 17.06
N ASN A 118 -17.79 0.24 18.04
CA ASN A 118 -18.35 1.58 17.97
C ASN A 118 -17.28 2.67 18.11
N GLY A 119 -16.27 2.47 18.95
CA GLY A 119 -15.14 3.39 19.04
C GLY A 119 -14.37 3.48 17.73
N LEU A 120 -14.04 2.34 17.13
CA LEU A 120 -13.43 2.29 15.80
C LEU A 120 -14.34 2.92 14.73
N LYS A 121 -15.65 2.66 14.77
CA LYS A 121 -16.62 3.31 13.88
C LYS A 121 -16.54 4.83 13.97
N THR A 122 -16.58 5.39 15.18
CA THR A 122 -16.50 6.83 15.42
C THR A 122 -15.20 7.43 14.90
N GLU A 123 -14.06 6.77 15.13
CA GLU A 123 -12.77 7.21 14.58
C GLU A 123 -12.77 7.19 13.04
N LEU A 124 -13.22 6.10 12.41
CA LEU A 124 -13.30 6.01 10.96
C LEU A 124 -14.24 7.07 10.37
N GLU A 125 -15.39 7.30 11.00
CA GLU A 125 -16.33 8.36 10.61
C GLU A 125 -15.71 9.75 10.74
N TYR A 126 -14.93 10.03 11.79
CA TYR A 126 -14.21 11.28 11.96
C TYR A 126 -13.27 11.57 10.77
N TYR A 127 -12.49 10.58 10.34
CA TYR A 127 -11.60 10.73 9.19
C TYR A 127 -12.35 10.81 7.85
N LEU A 128 -13.51 10.14 7.74
CA LEU A 128 -14.31 10.09 6.50
C LEU A 128 -15.26 11.29 6.35
N HIS A 129 -15.64 11.98 7.44
CA HIS A 129 -16.65 13.05 7.45
C HIS A 129 -16.29 14.24 6.55
N TYR A 130 -14.99 14.51 6.35
CA TYR A 130 -14.54 15.63 5.53
C TYR A 130 -14.52 15.34 4.02
N GLY A 131 -14.82 14.11 3.58
CA GLY A 131 -14.96 13.74 2.17
C GLY A 131 -13.65 13.60 1.38
N GLU A 132 -13.68 12.81 0.30
CA GLU A 132 -12.52 12.52 -0.55
C GLU A 132 -12.03 13.73 -1.36
N ASP A 133 -12.93 14.68 -1.66
CA ASP A 133 -12.66 15.87 -2.48
C ASP A 133 -12.10 17.04 -1.65
N ALA A 134 -12.33 17.09 -0.34
CA ALA A 134 -11.68 18.06 0.56
C ALA A 134 -10.27 17.65 0.99
N PHE A 135 -9.82 16.45 0.60
CA PHE A 135 -8.50 15.91 0.92
C PHE A 135 -7.36 16.51 0.08
N LEU A 136 -7.69 17.16 -1.04
CA LEU A 136 -6.75 17.94 -1.86
C LEU A 136 -6.87 19.45 -1.58
N ALA A 137 -7.88 19.87 -0.82
CA ALA A 137 -7.99 21.23 -0.34
C ALA A 137 -7.24 21.32 1.01
N GLU A 138 -6.56 22.44 1.22
CA GLU A 138 -5.71 22.84 2.36
C GLU A 138 -6.20 22.53 3.80
N LYS A 139 -7.32 21.85 4.02
CA LYS A 139 -7.95 21.64 5.34
C LYS A 139 -7.80 20.23 5.94
N ASN A 140 -7.32 19.22 5.20
CA ASN A 140 -7.30 17.83 5.66
C ASN A 140 -5.90 17.24 5.83
N ALA A 141 -5.08 17.93 6.63
CA ALA A 141 -3.82 17.39 7.10
C ALA A 141 -3.99 16.27 8.16
N ARG A 142 -5.19 15.76 8.45
CA ARG A 142 -5.45 14.97 9.68
C ARG A 142 -5.04 13.49 9.62
N THR A 143 -4.99 12.86 8.45
CA THR A 143 -4.61 11.43 8.37
C THR A 143 -3.13 11.33 8.06
N GLU A 144 -2.37 10.80 9.01
CA GLU A 144 -0.93 10.61 8.90
C GLU A 144 -0.62 9.11 8.90
N VAL A 145 0.60 8.75 8.53
CA VAL A 145 1.03 7.35 8.38
C VAL A 145 0.69 6.52 9.64
N GLU A 146 0.94 7.07 10.82
CA GLU A 146 0.59 6.42 12.10
C GLU A 146 -0.91 6.11 12.24
N HIS A 147 -1.79 7.02 11.78
CA HIS A 147 -3.24 6.78 11.80
C HIS A 147 -3.62 5.63 10.86
N CYS A 148 -2.98 5.55 9.70
CA CYS A 148 -3.17 4.43 8.77
C CYS A 148 -2.72 3.12 9.39
N GLU A 149 -1.52 3.04 9.94
CA GLU A 149 -1.02 1.83 10.60
C GLU A 149 -1.91 1.38 11.76
N ASN A 150 -2.32 2.31 12.64
CA ASN A 150 -3.12 1.99 13.82
C ASN A 150 -4.54 1.56 13.46
N LEU A 151 -5.25 2.33 12.64
CA LEU A 151 -6.65 2.05 12.30
C LEU A 151 -6.78 0.91 11.29
N GLU A 152 -5.81 0.71 10.38
CA GLU A 152 -5.81 -0.46 9.51
C GLU A 152 -5.60 -1.75 10.29
N THR A 153 -4.72 -1.77 11.29
CA THR A 153 -4.58 -2.93 12.20
C THR A 153 -5.90 -3.21 12.92
N LEU A 154 -6.58 -2.19 13.44
CA LEU A 154 -7.89 -2.39 14.05
C LEU A 154 -8.94 -2.89 13.06
N CYS A 155 -8.99 -2.34 11.86
CA CYS A 155 -9.84 -2.86 10.79
C CYS A 155 -9.50 -4.33 10.53
N ASN A 156 -8.23 -4.69 10.39
CA ASN A 156 -7.80 -6.06 10.17
C ASN A 156 -8.23 -6.99 11.33
N VAL A 157 -8.25 -6.52 12.58
CA VAL A 157 -8.72 -7.30 13.74
C VAL A 157 -10.24 -7.44 13.74
N PHE A 158 -10.99 -6.34 13.62
CA PHE A 158 -12.41 -6.28 13.97
C PHE A 158 -13.38 -6.37 12.80
N GLU A 159 -12.95 -6.09 11.57
CA GLU A 159 -13.82 -6.00 10.40
C GLU A 159 -14.67 -7.26 10.17
N ARG A 160 -14.18 -8.45 10.57
CA ARG A 160 -14.90 -9.72 10.40
C ARG A 160 -16.05 -9.93 11.39
N ILE A 161 -15.90 -9.40 12.60
CA ILE A 161 -16.86 -9.61 13.69
C ILE A 161 -17.80 -8.41 13.81
N CYS A 162 -17.27 -7.21 13.60
CA CYS A 162 -18.04 -5.97 13.58
C CYS A 162 -18.57 -5.64 12.17
N HIS A 163 -18.67 -6.63 11.26
CA HIS A 163 -18.87 -6.44 9.82
C HIS A 163 -19.92 -5.38 9.48
N ASP A 164 -21.12 -5.49 10.04
CA ASP A 164 -22.24 -4.60 9.73
C ASP A 164 -22.05 -3.17 10.28
N THR A 165 -21.08 -2.98 11.19
CA THR A 165 -20.79 -1.71 11.84
C THR A 165 -19.67 -0.93 11.15
N ILE A 166 -18.61 -1.62 10.70
CA ILE A 166 -17.37 -0.96 10.27
C ILE A 166 -16.85 -1.37 8.89
N ALA A 167 -17.38 -2.42 8.25
CA ALA A 167 -16.76 -2.97 7.03
C ALA A 167 -16.61 -1.90 5.93
N THR A 168 -17.70 -1.23 5.55
CA THR A 168 -17.65 -0.17 4.53
C THR A 168 -16.74 0.99 4.92
N LEU A 169 -16.70 1.35 6.21
CA LEU A 169 -15.84 2.42 6.71
C LEU A 169 -14.36 2.03 6.60
N CYS A 170 -14.01 0.81 6.97
CA CYS A 170 -12.67 0.26 6.82
C CYS A 170 -12.22 0.23 5.35
N THR A 171 -13.10 -0.09 4.38
CA THR A 171 -12.72 -0.06 2.95
C THR A 171 -12.33 1.34 2.54
N ARG A 172 -13.21 2.29 2.87
CA ARG A 172 -13.04 3.69 2.46
C ARG A 172 -11.81 4.28 3.12
N PHE A 173 -11.58 3.97 4.40
CA PHE A 173 -10.39 4.38 5.12
C PHE A 173 -9.11 3.80 4.53
N LYS A 174 -9.06 2.51 4.18
CA LYS A 174 -7.91 1.92 3.44
C LYS A 174 -7.67 2.62 2.09
N GLY A 175 -8.74 2.98 1.38
CA GLY A 175 -8.66 3.79 0.16
C GLY A 175 -8.11 5.20 0.41
N LEU A 176 -8.47 5.84 1.53
CA LEU A 176 -7.90 7.10 1.97
C LEU A 176 -6.41 6.96 2.32
N CYS A 177 -6.03 5.93 3.06
CA CYS A 177 -4.65 5.65 3.42
C CYS A 177 -3.77 5.42 2.20
N TYR A 178 -4.24 4.62 1.23
CA TYR A 178 -3.56 4.48 -0.05
C TYR A 178 -3.36 5.82 -0.73
N LYS A 179 -4.42 6.65 -0.84
CA LYS A 179 -4.34 7.96 -1.49
C LYS A 179 -3.35 8.88 -0.78
N ARG A 180 -3.33 8.88 0.56
CA ARG A 180 -2.43 9.70 1.39
C ARG A 180 -0.97 9.25 1.20
N LEU A 181 -0.68 7.98 1.42
CA LEU A 181 0.65 7.42 1.26
C LEU A 181 1.17 7.62 -0.17
N TYR A 182 0.33 7.38 -1.18
CA TYR A 182 0.64 7.66 -2.59
C TYR A 182 1.03 9.14 -2.78
N ALA A 183 0.22 10.08 -2.29
CA ALA A 183 0.52 11.51 -2.37
C ALA A 183 1.79 11.88 -1.59
N ASP A 184 2.05 11.27 -0.42
CA ASP A 184 3.24 11.57 0.39
C ASP A 184 4.53 11.16 -0.32
N TYR A 185 4.54 10.01 -1.00
CA TYR A 185 5.69 9.61 -1.83
C TYR A 185 5.88 10.57 -3.02
N GLU A 186 4.79 10.98 -3.66
CA GLU A 186 4.84 11.94 -4.76
C GLU A 186 5.36 13.32 -4.29
N ASP A 187 4.80 13.85 -3.21
CA ASP A 187 5.18 15.13 -2.62
C ASP A 187 6.66 15.14 -2.22
N ARG A 188 7.22 14.04 -1.67
CA ARG A 188 8.65 13.96 -1.32
C ARG A 188 9.58 14.19 -2.51
N ILE A 189 9.23 13.64 -3.68
CA ILE A 189 10.03 13.83 -4.90
C ILE A 189 9.79 15.24 -5.44
N LEU A 190 8.53 15.67 -5.57
CA LEU A 190 8.21 16.98 -6.15
C LEU A 190 8.77 18.12 -5.34
N LEU A 191 8.65 18.08 -4.01
CA LEU A 191 9.19 19.13 -3.14
C LEU A 191 10.70 19.21 -3.24
N ARG A 192 11.41 18.07 -3.21
CA ARG A 192 12.88 18.04 -3.44
C ARG A 192 13.30 18.70 -4.76
N VAL A 193 12.45 18.63 -5.78
CA VAL A 193 12.72 19.20 -7.10
C VAL A 193 12.52 20.72 -7.11
N ILE A 194 11.53 21.23 -6.37
CA ILE A 194 11.04 22.62 -6.45
C ILE A 194 11.34 23.51 -5.22
N ASP A 195 11.80 22.94 -4.09
CA ASP A 195 11.84 23.62 -2.78
C ASP A 195 12.65 24.91 -2.76
N ASP A 196 13.84 24.91 -3.34
CA ASP A 196 14.73 26.07 -3.37
C ASP A 196 14.18 27.23 -4.23
N ASP A 197 13.12 26.98 -5.02
CA ASP A 197 12.59 27.88 -6.04
C ASP A 197 11.16 28.35 -5.79
N LEU A 198 10.57 28.00 -4.64
CA LEU A 198 9.26 28.49 -4.19
C LEU A 198 9.34 29.93 -3.64
N VAL A 199 10.21 30.77 -4.20
CA VAL A 199 10.35 32.18 -3.83
C VAL A 199 9.24 32.99 -4.50
N TYR A 200 8.39 33.59 -3.68
CA TYR A 200 7.27 34.43 -4.10
C TYR A 200 7.76 35.69 -4.84
N ASN A 201 7.19 35.99 -6.01
CA ASN A 201 7.34 37.30 -6.64
C ASN A 201 6.05 38.13 -6.48
N GLU A 202 6.17 39.46 -6.57
CA GLU A 202 5.06 40.41 -6.39
C GLU A 202 3.89 40.22 -7.38
N ALA A 203 4.07 39.41 -8.42
CA ALA A 203 3.06 39.10 -9.44
C ALA A 203 2.26 37.82 -9.15
N GLY A 204 2.48 37.15 -8.02
CA GLY A 204 1.77 35.90 -7.69
C GLY A 204 2.20 34.70 -8.55
N HIS A 205 3.41 34.74 -9.11
CA HIS A 205 3.97 33.68 -9.93
C HIS A 205 5.24 33.08 -9.32
N TYR A 206 5.54 31.84 -9.69
CA TYR A 206 6.73 31.10 -9.26
C TYR A 206 7.58 30.70 -10.48
N PRO A 207 8.15 31.66 -11.23
CA PRO A 207 8.79 31.39 -12.52
C PRO A 207 9.97 30.43 -12.40
N ASN A 208 10.78 30.54 -11.33
CA ASN A 208 11.90 29.62 -11.08
C ASN A 208 11.41 28.20 -10.82
N CYS A 209 10.38 28.03 -9.98
CA CYS A 209 9.75 26.73 -9.75
C CYS A 209 9.22 26.12 -11.05
N VAL A 210 8.50 26.92 -11.87
CA VAL A 210 7.95 26.44 -13.15
C VAL A 210 9.06 26.00 -14.09
N TRP A 211 10.12 26.80 -14.21
CA TRP A 211 11.27 26.48 -15.06
C TRP A 211 11.99 25.21 -14.60
N ASN A 212 12.31 25.10 -13.31
CA ASN A 212 13.03 23.96 -12.75
C ASN A 212 12.20 22.68 -12.77
N LEU A 213 10.89 22.78 -12.55
CA LEU A 213 9.97 21.66 -12.71
C LEU A 213 9.98 21.18 -14.17
N LEU A 214 9.80 22.08 -15.15
CA LEU A 214 9.82 21.75 -16.57
C LEU A 214 11.14 21.11 -17.02
N GLU A 215 12.28 21.63 -16.56
CA GLU A 215 13.61 21.09 -16.89
C GLU A 215 13.78 19.66 -16.38
N LYS A 216 13.29 19.37 -15.17
CA LYS A 216 13.43 18.05 -14.53
C LYS A 216 12.33 17.07 -14.92
N CYS A 217 11.24 17.54 -15.53
CA CYS A 217 10.05 16.73 -15.78
C CYS A 217 10.32 15.44 -16.55
N TYR A 218 11.23 15.43 -17.52
CA TYR A 218 11.58 14.21 -18.26
C TYR A 218 12.08 13.08 -17.34
N CYS A 219 12.64 13.42 -16.16
CA CYS A 219 13.04 12.47 -15.13
C CYS A 219 11.94 12.12 -14.14
N LEU A 220 11.01 13.04 -13.92
CA LEU A 220 9.96 12.89 -12.91
C LEU A 220 8.80 12.06 -13.43
N THR A 221 8.48 12.17 -14.72
CA THR A 221 7.29 11.51 -15.29
C THR A 221 7.33 9.99 -15.20
N SER A 222 8.53 9.40 -15.11
CA SER A 222 8.71 7.96 -14.88
C SER A 222 8.56 7.56 -13.41
N MET A 223 8.44 8.50 -12.47
CA MET A 223 8.34 8.21 -11.03
C MET A 223 6.90 8.02 -10.56
N GLY A 224 5.89 8.47 -11.30
CA GLY A 224 4.48 8.30 -10.91
C GLY A 224 3.50 9.13 -11.72
N LEU A 225 2.20 8.88 -11.49
CA LEU A 225 1.12 9.48 -12.26
C LEU A 225 0.90 10.96 -11.92
N SER A 226 1.06 11.37 -10.65
CA SER A 226 1.02 12.81 -10.33
C SER A 226 2.15 13.58 -10.98
N MET A 227 3.32 12.98 -11.22
CA MET A 227 4.44 13.65 -11.85
C MET A 227 4.05 14.07 -13.27
N VAL A 228 3.38 13.17 -13.99
CA VAL A 228 2.75 13.46 -15.27
C VAL A 228 1.78 14.64 -15.14
N SER A 229 0.86 14.60 -14.17
CA SER A 229 -0.06 15.72 -13.90
C SER A 229 0.69 17.03 -13.68
N SER A 230 1.66 17.05 -12.76
CA SER A 230 2.43 18.22 -12.37
C SER A 230 3.20 18.82 -13.54
N CYS A 231 3.75 17.97 -14.38
CA CYS A 231 4.45 18.36 -15.60
C CYS A 231 3.53 18.91 -16.70
N PHE A 232 2.23 18.57 -16.68
CA PHE A 232 1.25 19.18 -17.57
C PHE A 232 0.77 20.56 -17.11
N ILE A 233 0.82 20.86 -15.82
CA ILE A 233 0.28 22.08 -15.21
C ILE A 233 1.28 22.69 -14.20
N PRO A 234 2.51 23.02 -14.63
CA PRO A 234 3.59 23.37 -13.72
C PRO A 234 3.31 24.65 -12.92
N ALA A 235 2.59 25.61 -13.51
CA ALA A 235 2.22 26.85 -12.83
C ALA A 235 1.24 26.57 -11.68
N GLU A 236 0.18 25.80 -11.95
CA GLU A 236 -0.79 25.39 -10.94
C GLU A 236 -0.15 24.51 -9.86
N THR A 237 0.78 23.62 -10.24
CA THR A 237 1.53 22.79 -9.29
C THR A 237 2.40 23.63 -8.36
N CYS A 238 3.19 24.56 -8.90
CA CYS A 238 4.03 25.45 -8.09
C CYS A 238 3.19 26.32 -7.15
N GLN A 239 2.06 26.84 -7.65
CA GLN A 239 1.12 27.58 -6.81
C GLN A 239 0.56 26.72 -5.67
N TYR A 240 0.10 25.50 -5.98
CA TYR A 240 -0.43 24.56 -5.01
C TYR A 240 0.57 24.27 -3.89
N TYR A 241 1.83 23.98 -4.21
CA TYR A 241 2.84 23.70 -3.19
C TYR A 241 3.21 24.94 -2.37
N ALA A 242 3.27 26.12 -3.00
CA ALA A 242 3.58 27.35 -2.28
C ALA A 242 2.48 27.77 -1.30
N GLU A 243 1.21 27.65 -1.70
CA GLU A 243 0.05 27.90 -0.83
C GLU A 243 -0.07 26.82 0.25
N GLY A 244 0.03 25.55 -0.15
CA GLY A 244 -0.01 24.39 0.73
C GLY A 244 1.06 24.41 1.81
N LYS A 245 2.29 24.86 1.51
CA LYS A 245 3.41 24.94 2.47
C LYS A 245 3.02 25.69 3.76
N LYS A 246 2.34 26.83 3.65
CA LYS A 246 1.93 27.61 4.84
C LYS A 246 0.92 26.86 5.70
N THR A 247 -0.07 26.25 5.07
CA THR A 247 -1.15 25.57 5.79
C THR A 247 -0.69 24.24 6.38
N THR A 248 0.09 23.47 5.61
CA THR A 248 0.68 22.20 6.05
C THR A 248 1.64 22.42 7.21
N CYS A 249 2.55 23.39 7.14
CA CYS A 249 3.46 23.63 8.25
C CYS A 249 2.75 24.00 9.54
N ARG A 250 1.72 24.86 9.49
CA ARG A 250 0.93 25.18 10.70
C ARG A 250 0.24 23.95 11.30
N TYR A 251 -0.25 23.04 10.47
CA TYR A 251 -0.82 21.79 10.97
C TYR A 251 0.27 20.91 11.59
N LEU A 252 1.38 20.70 10.88
CA LEU A 252 2.46 19.85 11.33
C LEU A 252 3.11 20.39 12.61
N ASP A 253 3.19 21.71 12.79
CA ASP A 253 3.62 22.34 14.04
C ASP A 253 2.80 21.82 15.22
N LYS A 254 1.47 21.82 15.06
CA LYS A 254 0.54 21.35 16.07
C LYS A 254 0.67 19.84 16.27
N TYR A 255 0.62 19.08 15.17
CA TYR A 255 0.60 17.62 15.22
C TYR A 255 1.90 17.03 15.79
N LEU A 256 3.06 17.51 15.32
CA LEU A 256 4.37 17.13 15.87
C LEU A 256 4.54 17.66 17.29
N GLY A 257 4.01 18.84 17.60
CA GLY A 257 3.97 19.35 18.98
C GLY A 257 3.21 18.41 19.93
N GLU A 258 2.01 17.96 19.56
CA GLU A 258 1.23 16.97 20.32
C GLU A 258 1.99 15.66 20.46
N PHE A 259 2.59 15.17 19.37
CA PHE A 259 3.39 13.94 19.37
C PHE A 259 4.58 14.01 20.34
N PHE A 260 5.44 15.03 20.20
CA PHE A 260 6.61 15.20 21.05
C PHE A 260 6.28 15.61 22.49
N SER A 261 5.06 16.12 22.75
CA SER A 261 4.59 16.35 24.12
C SER A 261 4.34 15.05 24.91
N GLY A 262 4.34 13.90 24.24
CA GLY A 262 4.03 12.60 24.84
C GLY A 262 2.53 12.38 25.05
N GLU A 263 1.69 13.18 24.39
CA GLU A 263 0.25 12.96 24.36
C GLU A 263 -0.04 11.61 23.71
N LYS A 264 -0.89 10.83 24.37
CA LYS A 264 -1.17 9.45 23.98
C LYS A 264 -2.36 9.41 23.06
N LEU A 265 -2.29 8.52 22.08
CA LEU A 265 -3.47 8.15 21.32
C LEU A 265 -4.46 7.44 22.25
N ASP A 266 -5.72 7.86 22.20
CA ASP A 266 -6.84 7.20 22.86
C ASP A 266 -7.83 6.77 21.77
N ILE A 267 -8.21 5.49 21.80
CA ILE A 267 -9.28 4.95 20.97
C ILE A 267 -10.31 4.36 21.91
N THR A 268 -11.54 4.85 21.80
CA THR A 268 -12.65 4.40 22.62
C THR A 268 -12.78 2.87 22.57
N GLY A 269 -12.74 2.24 23.74
CA GLY A 269 -12.79 0.78 23.87
C GLY A 269 -11.48 0.13 24.29
N TYR A 270 -10.37 0.86 24.26
CA TYR A 270 -9.08 0.40 24.77
C TYR A 270 -8.74 1.11 26.08
N THR A 271 -8.20 0.35 27.05
CA THR A 271 -7.76 0.88 28.35
C THR A 271 -6.24 1.00 28.43
N GLN A 272 -5.52 0.30 27.55
CA GLN A 272 -4.07 0.38 27.48
C GLN A 272 -3.66 1.61 26.68
N LYS A 273 -2.57 2.22 27.15
CA LYS A 273 -1.93 3.36 26.50
C LYS A 273 -1.31 2.88 25.20
N ILE A 274 -1.70 3.50 24.08
CA ILE A 274 -1.10 3.23 22.77
C ILE A 274 0.26 3.95 22.73
N PRO A 275 1.40 3.24 22.71
CA PRO A 275 2.68 3.88 22.44
C PRO A 275 2.63 4.52 21.06
N ARG A 276 3.42 5.56 20.78
CA ARG A 276 3.51 6.11 19.42
C ARG A 276 4.82 5.62 18.82
N ASN A 277 4.80 5.23 17.54
CA ASN A 277 5.99 4.75 16.85
C ASN A 277 6.70 5.94 16.20
N ASN A 278 7.90 6.29 16.69
CA ASN A 278 8.69 7.41 16.17
C ASN A 278 8.94 7.27 14.67
N CYS A 279 9.21 6.07 14.17
CA CYS A 279 9.57 5.85 12.77
C CYS A 279 8.42 6.03 11.79
N SER A 280 7.17 5.92 12.25
CA SER A 280 5.99 6.28 11.46
C SER A 280 5.98 7.77 11.07
N PHE A 281 6.69 8.61 11.80
CA PHE A 281 6.77 10.06 11.57
C PHE A 281 7.96 10.46 10.70
N LEU A 282 8.83 9.54 10.31
CA LEU A 282 10.05 9.85 9.57
C LEU A 282 9.76 10.66 8.30
N GLY A 283 8.70 10.30 7.57
CA GLY A 283 8.27 11.04 6.39
C GLY A 283 7.81 12.45 6.65
N VAL A 284 6.97 12.60 7.67
CA VAL A 284 6.47 13.89 8.13
C VAL A 284 7.63 14.76 8.59
N CYS A 285 8.59 14.18 9.33
CA CYS A 285 9.78 14.88 9.82
C CYS A 285 10.73 15.31 8.69
N TYR A 286 10.91 14.50 7.64
CA TYR A 286 11.67 14.92 6.46
C TYR A 286 11.00 16.09 5.73
N TYR A 287 9.68 15.99 5.49
CA TYR A 287 8.91 17.09 4.90
C TYR A 287 9.05 18.35 5.75
N TYR A 288 8.84 18.22 7.06
CA TYR A 288 8.84 19.32 7.99
C TYR A 288 10.21 20.02 8.05
N SER A 289 11.28 19.23 8.08
CA SER A 289 12.65 19.72 8.11
C SER A 289 13.03 20.49 6.84
N ALA A 290 12.53 20.05 5.69
CA ALA A 290 12.69 20.76 4.41
C ALA A 290 11.82 22.03 4.35
N GLN A 291 10.54 21.92 4.69
CA GLN A 291 9.54 22.92 4.33
C GLN A 291 9.21 23.95 5.43
N CYS A 292 9.28 23.56 6.69
CA CYS A 292 8.79 24.38 7.79
C CYS A 292 9.90 25.22 8.42
N ARG A 293 9.57 26.19 9.28
CA ARG A 293 10.56 27.15 9.83
C ARG A 293 10.85 26.96 11.31
N ASN A 294 10.01 26.25 12.06
CA ASN A 294 10.20 26.12 13.50
C ASN A 294 11.41 25.22 13.81
N GLN A 295 12.52 25.84 14.22
CA GLN A 295 13.77 25.12 14.45
C GLN A 295 13.64 24.08 15.56
N THR A 296 12.87 24.35 16.62
CA THR A 296 12.67 23.41 17.73
C THR A 296 12.09 22.08 17.27
N ILE A 297 11.04 22.12 16.43
CA ILE A 297 10.42 20.89 15.92
C ILE A 297 11.34 20.20 14.91
N LYS A 298 12.12 20.96 14.11
CA LYS A 298 13.15 20.36 13.24
C LYS A 298 14.20 19.61 14.03
N ASP A 299 14.71 20.21 15.11
CA ASP A 299 15.73 19.60 15.94
C ASP A 299 15.21 18.34 16.61
N LEU A 300 13.95 18.34 17.09
CA LEU A 300 13.28 17.14 17.60
C LEU A 300 13.10 16.06 16.52
N CYS A 301 12.64 16.44 15.33
CA CYS A 301 12.53 15.53 14.21
C CYS A 301 13.88 14.89 13.84
N ASN A 302 14.94 15.68 13.78
CA ASN A 302 16.27 15.18 13.45
C ASN A 302 16.82 14.25 14.55
N SER A 303 16.82 14.70 15.81
CA SER A 303 17.41 13.96 16.93
C SER A 303 16.59 12.75 17.41
N THR A 304 15.27 12.78 17.28
CA THR A 304 14.40 11.72 17.82
C THR A 304 13.90 10.77 16.76
N VAL A 305 13.61 11.26 15.54
CA VAL A 305 13.00 10.42 14.50
C VAL A 305 14.01 10.06 13.41
N VAL A 306 14.78 11.03 12.91
CA VAL A 306 15.73 10.75 11.83
C VAL A 306 16.89 9.92 12.33
N GLU A 307 17.51 10.28 13.46
CA GLU A 307 18.64 9.52 14.02
C GLU A 307 18.25 8.08 14.38
N GLU A 308 17.19 7.90 15.19
CA GLU A 308 16.68 6.56 15.57
C GLU A 308 16.39 5.72 14.31
N CYS A 309 15.56 6.24 13.40
CA CYS A 309 15.02 5.44 12.30
C CYS A 309 15.90 5.38 11.03
N SER A 310 17.10 5.99 11.06
CA SER A 310 18.05 6.00 9.94
C SER A 310 19.31 5.19 10.19
N GLU A 311 19.56 4.71 11.41
CA GLU A 311 20.82 4.03 11.77
C GLU A 311 20.94 2.58 11.26
N GLU A 312 19.84 1.93 10.87
CA GLU A 312 19.89 0.57 10.31
C GLU A 312 19.38 0.55 8.86
N ASN A 313 20.11 1.25 7.98
CA ASN A 313 20.04 0.97 6.55
C ASN A 313 20.53 -0.45 6.32
N ASP A 314 19.59 -1.38 6.27
CA ASP A 314 19.71 -2.73 5.76
C ASP A 314 20.62 -2.71 4.52
N SER A 315 21.86 -3.19 4.68
CA SER A 315 22.95 -3.13 3.69
C SER A 315 22.61 -3.86 2.38
N ASP A 316 21.50 -4.61 2.37
CA ASP A 316 21.02 -5.40 1.24
C ASP A 316 19.98 -4.70 0.35
N LEU A 317 19.77 -3.39 0.50
CA LEU A 317 19.05 -2.61 -0.52
C LEU A 317 19.89 -2.33 -1.80
N LEU A 318 20.79 -3.26 -2.13
CA LEU A 318 21.63 -3.26 -3.33
C LEU A 318 20.85 -3.39 -4.65
N PHE A 319 19.55 -3.71 -4.61
CA PHE A 319 18.77 -3.91 -5.84
C PHE A 319 18.62 -2.63 -6.69
N MET A 320 18.93 -1.45 -6.15
CA MET A 320 18.93 -0.20 -6.91
C MET A 320 20.29 0.49 -7.00
N GLY A 321 21.36 -0.16 -6.54
CA GLY A 321 22.73 0.24 -6.87
C GLY A 321 23.05 0.18 -8.38
N GLN A 322 22.08 -0.23 -9.21
CA GLN A 322 22.20 -0.37 -10.67
C GLN A 322 21.06 0.29 -11.46
N MET A 323 20.23 1.16 -10.86
CA MET A 323 19.39 2.02 -11.69
C MET A 323 20.31 3.01 -12.43
N ASP A 324 20.57 2.74 -13.71
CA ASP A 324 21.22 3.72 -14.57
C ASP A 324 20.24 4.88 -14.78
N LEU A 325 20.41 5.90 -13.95
CA LEU A 325 19.64 7.14 -14.05
C LEU A 325 20.04 7.95 -15.29
N GLY A 326 21.12 7.58 -15.98
CA GLY A 326 21.60 8.28 -17.18
C GLY A 326 21.68 9.79 -16.95
N THR A 327 20.99 10.55 -17.80
CA THR A 327 20.91 12.02 -17.74
C THR A 327 20.15 12.53 -16.51
N CYS A 328 19.32 11.71 -15.86
CA CYS A 328 18.57 12.04 -14.64
C CYS A 328 19.37 11.92 -13.35
N LYS A 329 20.64 11.51 -13.40
CA LYS A 329 21.47 11.35 -12.21
C LYS A 329 21.61 12.64 -11.42
N SER A 330 21.69 13.80 -12.08
CA SER A 330 21.77 15.10 -11.40
C SER A 330 20.47 15.45 -10.66
N THR A 331 19.31 15.15 -11.26
CA THR A 331 17.98 15.40 -10.67
C THR A 331 17.79 14.69 -9.33
N PHE A 332 18.34 13.48 -9.18
CA PHE A 332 18.19 12.66 -7.98
C PHE A 332 19.46 12.55 -7.13
N LYS A 333 20.48 13.38 -7.37
CA LYS A 333 21.81 13.24 -6.76
C LYS A 333 21.77 13.16 -5.23
N ASP A 334 20.91 13.96 -4.61
CA ASP A 334 20.79 14.04 -3.14
C ASP A 334 19.63 13.20 -2.60
N PHE A 335 18.92 12.48 -3.47
CA PHE A 335 17.74 11.71 -3.12
C PHE A 335 18.10 10.24 -2.87
N ASN A 336 17.74 9.72 -1.71
CA ASN A 336 17.92 8.30 -1.41
C ASN A 336 16.82 7.48 -2.12
N LEU A 337 17.02 7.20 -3.41
CA LEU A 337 16.08 6.39 -4.21
C LEU A 337 15.90 5.00 -3.60
N THR A 338 16.98 4.41 -3.10
CA THR A 338 16.98 3.14 -2.38
C THR A 338 15.95 3.10 -1.26
N TRP A 339 16.00 4.10 -0.40
CA TRP A 339 15.04 4.32 0.67
C TRP A 339 13.62 4.54 0.13
N TYR A 340 13.46 5.37 -0.90
CA TYR A 340 12.16 5.71 -1.49
C TYR A 340 11.40 4.50 -2.02
N PHE A 341 11.97 3.72 -2.93
CA PHE A 341 11.24 2.59 -3.50
C PHE A 341 11.06 1.45 -2.49
N SER A 342 11.92 1.37 -1.48
CA SER A 342 11.77 0.40 -0.40
C SER A 342 10.62 0.77 0.53
N GLY A 343 10.50 2.05 0.87
CA GLY A 343 9.35 2.59 1.60
C GLY A 343 8.06 2.42 0.81
N GLU A 344 8.06 2.83 -0.47
CA GLU A 344 6.91 2.69 -1.36
C GLU A 344 6.35 1.26 -1.35
N LYS A 345 7.24 0.28 -1.57
CA LYS A 345 6.87 -1.14 -1.51
C LYS A 345 6.44 -1.53 -0.10
N GLY A 346 7.17 -1.09 0.92
CA GLY A 346 6.89 -1.25 2.34
C GLY A 346 5.44 -0.98 2.68
N ASP A 347 4.99 0.21 2.29
CA ASP A 347 3.66 0.76 2.56
C ASP A 347 2.57 0.21 1.62
N GLY A 348 2.93 -0.68 0.69
CA GLY A 348 2.00 -1.26 -0.27
C GLY A 348 1.59 -0.34 -1.41
N ILE A 349 2.36 0.73 -1.64
CA ILE A 349 2.20 1.63 -2.77
C ILE A 349 2.83 1.00 -4.02
N LEU A 350 2.14 1.16 -5.14
CA LEU A 350 2.49 0.52 -6.41
C LEU A 350 2.48 1.56 -7.54
N PHE A 351 3.59 2.27 -7.73
CA PHE A 351 3.71 3.20 -8.86
C PHE A 351 4.02 2.49 -10.18
N PRO A 352 3.49 2.99 -11.32
CA PRO A 352 4.00 2.63 -12.63
C PRO A 352 5.33 3.35 -12.89
N HIS A 353 6.46 2.70 -12.61
CA HIS A 353 7.78 3.27 -12.94
C HIS A 353 8.13 3.07 -14.42
N LYS A 354 7.48 3.85 -15.28
CA LYS A 354 7.66 3.82 -16.73
C LYS A 354 7.23 5.14 -17.34
N ASP A 355 7.69 5.39 -18.56
CA ASP A 355 7.19 6.53 -19.32
C ASP A 355 5.72 6.34 -19.71
N PRO A 356 4.91 7.41 -19.66
CA PRO A 356 3.52 7.37 -20.10
C PRO A 356 3.40 7.04 -21.59
N TYR A 357 2.40 6.23 -21.96
CA TYR A 357 2.08 6.04 -23.38
C TYR A 357 1.54 7.32 -24.02
N LEU A 358 1.86 7.54 -25.30
CA LEU A 358 1.44 8.71 -26.06
C LEU A 358 -0.08 8.91 -26.02
N THR A 359 -0.86 7.86 -26.29
CA THR A 359 -2.33 7.93 -26.26
C THR A 359 -2.86 8.35 -24.89
N SER A 360 -2.27 7.85 -23.80
CA SER A 360 -2.64 8.25 -22.43
C SER A 360 -2.35 9.72 -22.15
N LEU A 361 -1.18 10.22 -22.59
CA LEU A 361 -0.82 11.63 -22.50
C LEU A 361 -1.78 12.51 -23.27
N LEU A 362 -2.15 12.11 -24.49
CA LEU A 362 -3.09 12.84 -25.34
C LEU A 362 -4.48 12.88 -24.71
N ILE A 363 -4.99 11.75 -24.20
CA ILE A 363 -6.26 11.69 -23.49
C ILE A 363 -6.24 12.63 -22.28
N TYR A 364 -5.20 12.53 -21.45
CA TYR A 364 -5.06 13.36 -20.26
C TYR A 364 -4.98 14.85 -20.59
N GLY A 365 -4.05 15.24 -21.44
CA GLY A 365 -3.85 16.64 -21.87
C GLY A 365 -5.10 17.24 -22.52
N SER A 366 -5.82 16.45 -23.31
CA SER A 366 -7.10 16.86 -23.91
C SER A 366 -8.19 17.03 -22.87
N SER A 367 -8.20 16.22 -21.81
CA SER A 367 -9.18 16.30 -20.71
C SER A 367 -8.97 17.50 -19.79
N LEU A 368 -7.77 18.09 -19.76
CA LEU A 368 -7.50 19.31 -18.98
C LEU A 368 -8.32 20.50 -19.48
N ARG A 369 -8.73 20.50 -20.75
CA ARG A 369 -9.56 21.54 -21.35
C ARG A 369 -11.03 21.22 -21.13
N ARG A 370 -11.68 21.94 -20.22
CA ARG A 370 -13.13 21.85 -19.99
C ARG A 370 -13.95 22.64 -21.03
N ARG A 371 -13.70 22.39 -22.31
CA ARG A 371 -14.52 22.93 -23.42
C ARG A 371 -15.57 21.90 -23.83
N PRO A 372 -16.75 22.34 -24.30
CA PRO A 372 -17.83 21.44 -24.73
C PRO A 372 -17.52 20.67 -26.03
N ASP A 373 -16.36 20.92 -26.65
CA ASP A 373 -15.91 20.25 -27.88
C ASP A 373 -15.75 18.72 -27.70
N SER A 374 -15.69 17.98 -28.80
CA SER A 374 -15.35 16.56 -28.75
C SER A 374 -13.92 16.34 -28.23
N LEU A 375 -13.64 15.15 -27.69
CA LEU A 375 -12.30 14.84 -27.22
C LEU A 375 -11.29 14.84 -28.37
N GLU A 376 -11.70 14.41 -29.57
CA GLU A 376 -10.92 14.53 -30.79
C GLU A 376 -10.52 15.99 -31.08
N GLN A 377 -11.47 16.92 -31.04
CA GLN A 377 -11.17 18.33 -31.32
C GLN A 377 -10.26 18.92 -30.23
N ARG A 378 -10.52 18.61 -28.95
CA ARG A 378 -9.64 19.04 -27.85
C ARG A 378 -8.23 18.49 -28.00
N CYS A 379 -8.07 17.27 -28.51
CA CYS A 379 -6.77 16.65 -28.80
C CYS A 379 -6.03 17.37 -29.91
N LYS A 380 -6.70 17.64 -31.04
CA LYS A 380 -6.12 18.40 -32.16
C LYS A 380 -5.71 19.80 -31.72
N ASP A 381 -6.54 20.46 -30.92
CA ASP A 381 -6.23 21.79 -30.39
C ASP A 381 -5.09 21.73 -29.37
N PHE A 382 -5.06 20.71 -28.51
CA PHE A 382 -3.96 20.49 -27.55
C PHE A 382 -2.62 20.39 -28.27
N LEU A 383 -2.54 19.57 -29.32
CA LEU A 383 -1.36 19.46 -30.18
C LEU A 383 -0.98 20.83 -30.76
N LYS A 384 -1.92 21.55 -31.38
CA LYS A 384 -1.66 22.86 -32.02
C LYS A 384 -1.20 23.97 -31.08
N SER A 385 -1.64 23.97 -29.82
CA SER A 385 -1.51 25.15 -28.93
C SER A 385 -0.57 24.98 -27.74
N ARG A 386 -0.07 23.76 -27.46
CA ARG A 386 0.93 23.51 -26.40
C ARG A 386 2.27 23.00 -26.93
N HIS A 387 2.62 23.35 -28.18
CA HIS A 387 3.92 23.04 -28.79
C HIS A 387 5.14 23.62 -28.04
N SER A 388 4.99 24.52 -27.06
CA SER A 388 6.13 25.19 -26.41
C SER A 388 6.48 24.71 -24.99
N THR A 389 5.59 24.06 -24.25
CA THR A 389 5.85 23.66 -22.84
C THR A 389 5.72 22.16 -22.59
N SER A 390 4.66 21.49 -23.06
CA SER A 390 4.50 20.03 -22.83
C SER A 390 5.30 19.14 -23.79
N THR A 391 5.68 19.66 -24.95
CA THR A 391 6.51 18.95 -25.94
C THR A 391 7.94 18.74 -25.46
N TYR A 392 8.51 19.61 -24.63
CA TYR A 392 9.88 19.41 -24.12
C TYR A 392 9.96 18.44 -22.94
N VAL A 393 8.80 18.12 -22.36
CA VAL A 393 8.67 17.39 -21.09
C VAL A 393 8.49 15.88 -21.32
N PHE A 394 7.80 15.49 -22.39
CA PHE A 394 7.52 14.09 -22.72
C PHE A 394 8.18 13.71 -24.06
N PRO A 395 9.23 12.88 -24.09
CA PRO A 395 9.98 12.58 -25.32
C PRO A 395 9.12 11.99 -26.46
N ASN A 396 8.16 11.14 -26.12
CA ASN A 396 7.24 10.55 -27.09
C ASN A 396 6.24 11.56 -27.67
N LEU A 397 5.70 12.46 -26.83
CA LEU A 397 4.84 13.55 -27.29
C LEU A 397 5.65 14.57 -28.12
N LYS A 398 6.90 14.85 -27.74
CA LYS A 398 7.83 15.69 -28.50
C LYS A 398 7.96 15.21 -29.94
N THR A 399 8.37 13.96 -30.07
CA THR A 399 8.65 13.31 -31.36
C THR A 399 7.40 13.31 -32.23
N TYR A 400 6.25 13.01 -31.64
CA TYR A 400 4.96 13.00 -32.34
C TYR A 400 4.49 14.40 -32.78
N CYS A 401 4.73 15.43 -31.95
CA CYS A 401 4.42 16.81 -32.30
C CYS A 401 5.34 17.33 -33.42
N GLU A 402 6.63 17.01 -33.37
CA GLU A 402 7.62 17.42 -34.38
C GLU A 402 7.36 16.81 -35.76
N SER A 403 6.74 15.62 -35.82
CA SER A 403 6.33 15.01 -37.09
C SER A 403 5.09 15.66 -37.71
N GLY A 404 4.40 16.56 -37.01
CA GLY A 404 3.18 17.23 -37.49
C GLY A 404 1.97 16.31 -37.63
N HIS A 405 2.02 15.11 -37.06
CA HIS A 405 0.96 14.12 -37.15
C HIS A 405 -0.19 14.43 -36.17
N THR A 406 -1.42 14.11 -36.56
CA THR A 406 -2.62 14.26 -35.71
C THR A 406 -3.52 13.02 -35.72
N ASP A 407 -3.06 11.93 -36.31
CA ASP A 407 -3.82 10.71 -36.54
C ASP A 407 -4.18 9.97 -35.24
N GLU A 408 -3.35 10.06 -34.20
CA GLU A 408 -3.70 9.55 -32.86
C GLU A 408 -4.97 10.20 -32.29
N CYS A 409 -5.23 11.47 -32.61
CA CYS A 409 -6.43 12.19 -32.20
C CYS A 409 -7.70 11.80 -32.97
N ASN A 410 -7.56 11.20 -34.15
CA ASN A 410 -8.72 10.81 -34.96
C ASN A 410 -9.49 9.70 -34.23
N ASP A 411 -10.82 9.82 -34.21
CA ASP A 411 -11.74 8.85 -33.58
C ASP A 411 -11.53 8.71 -32.06
N MET A 412 -10.88 9.70 -31.41
CA MET A 412 -10.52 9.62 -29.99
C MET A 412 -11.74 9.43 -29.07
N ASP A 413 -12.88 10.06 -29.39
CA ASP A 413 -14.13 9.88 -28.64
C ASP A 413 -14.58 8.41 -28.62
N ASN A 414 -14.54 7.72 -29.77
CA ASN A 414 -14.92 6.31 -29.86
C ASN A 414 -13.86 5.40 -29.23
N LYS A 415 -12.56 5.71 -29.39
CA LYS A 415 -11.47 4.99 -28.72
C LYS A 415 -11.66 5.03 -27.20
N VAL A 416 -11.88 6.21 -26.63
CA VAL A 416 -12.08 6.38 -25.17
C VAL A 416 -13.38 5.73 -24.73
N LYS A 417 -14.47 5.85 -25.49
CA LYS A 417 -15.73 5.15 -25.17
C LYS A 417 -15.53 3.64 -25.07
N LYS A 418 -14.80 3.03 -26.01
CA LYS A 418 -14.45 1.60 -25.98
C LYS A 418 -13.58 1.27 -24.76
N MET A 419 -12.59 2.10 -24.46
CA MET A 419 -11.75 1.94 -23.26
C MET A 419 -12.58 2.00 -21.96
N CYS A 420 -13.52 2.95 -21.83
CA CYS A 420 -14.41 3.04 -20.68
C CYS A 420 -15.30 1.79 -20.53
N ILE A 421 -15.85 1.28 -21.64
CA ILE A 421 -16.68 0.06 -21.64
C ILE A 421 -15.86 -1.14 -21.20
N ASN A 422 -14.66 -1.32 -21.76
CA ASN A 422 -13.76 -2.42 -21.42
C ASN A 422 -13.33 -2.34 -19.95
N LEU A 423 -12.96 -1.15 -19.47
CA LEU A 423 -12.57 -0.93 -18.09
C LEU A 423 -13.70 -1.29 -17.11
N ASN A 424 -14.93 -0.86 -17.40
CA ASN A 424 -16.10 -1.24 -16.61
C ASN A 424 -16.38 -2.75 -16.64
N ALA A 425 -16.20 -3.40 -17.78
CA ALA A 425 -16.33 -4.84 -17.89
C ALA A 425 -15.28 -5.57 -17.02
N THR A 426 -14.02 -5.13 -17.07
CA THR A 426 -12.94 -5.64 -16.21
C THR A 426 -13.25 -5.45 -14.73
N PHE A 427 -13.75 -4.28 -14.33
CA PHE A 427 -14.16 -4.05 -12.94
C PHE A 427 -15.29 -4.98 -12.49
N LYS A 428 -16.27 -5.25 -13.36
CA LYS A 428 -17.35 -6.19 -13.07
C LYS A 428 -16.83 -7.62 -12.94
N GLU A 429 -15.94 -8.06 -13.82
CA GLU A 429 -15.30 -9.38 -13.77
C GLU A 429 -14.48 -9.59 -12.49
N LEU A 430 -13.75 -8.55 -12.09
CA LEU A 430 -12.98 -8.53 -10.84
C LEU A 430 -13.87 -8.40 -9.60
N GLY A 431 -15.19 -8.23 -9.73
CA GLY A 431 -16.12 -8.07 -8.61
C GLY A 431 -16.03 -6.71 -7.91
N LEU A 432 -15.38 -5.72 -8.53
CA LEU A 432 -15.23 -4.36 -7.98
C LEU A 432 -16.52 -3.53 -8.08
N SER A 433 -17.48 -3.99 -8.88
CA SER A 433 -18.76 -3.32 -9.15
C SER A 433 -19.94 -3.89 -8.34
N SER A 434 -19.75 -4.93 -7.52
CA SER A 434 -20.85 -5.56 -6.78
C SER A 434 -21.12 -4.87 -5.44
N SER A 435 -22.39 -4.89 -4.99
CA SER A 435 -22.81 -4.46 -3.65
C SER A 435 -22.35 -5.42 -2.54
N GLU A 436 -22.02 -6.67 -2.88
CA GLU A 436 -21.34 -7.62 -1.99
C GLU A 436 -19.84 -7.29 -1.80
N GLY A 437 -19.34 -6.34 -2.60
CA GLY A 437 -18.16 -5.54 -2.32
C GLY A 437 -16.83 -6.21 -2.65
N VAL A 438 -15.82 -5.36 -2.81
CA VAL A 438 -14.37 -5.64 -2.79
C VAL A 438 -13.97 -6.70 -1.74
N TRP A 439 -14.77 -6.86 -0.70
CA TRP A 439 -14.63 -7.81 0.38
C TRP A 439 -14.77 -9.29 0.03
N ALA A 440 -15.70 -9.64 -0.88
CA ALA A 440 -15.76 -11.00 -1.41
C ALA A 440 -14.47 -11.36 -2.15
N VAL A 441 -13.85 -10.37 -2.80
CA VAL A 441 -12.61 -10.50 -3.59
C VAL A 441 -11.36 -10.56 -2.71
N LEU A 442 -11.31 -9.78 -1.62
CA LEU A 442 -10.15 -9.66 -0.73
C LEU A 442 -9.98 -10.81 0.27
N TRP A 443 -11.08 -11.43 0.68
CA TRP A 443 -11.08 -12.33 1.84
C TRP A 443 -11.73 -13.69 1.60
N ASN A 444 -12.65 -13.82 0.65
CA ASN A 444 -13.34 -15.08 0.34
C ASN A 444 -12.61 -15.94 -0.68
N SER A 445 -11.47 -15.47 -1.19
CA SER A 445 -10.75 -16.11 -2.28
C SER A 445 -9.30 -16.32 -1.87
N THR A 446 -8.90 -17.58 -1.74
CA THR A 446 -7.49 -18.00 -1.77
C THR A 446 -6.78 -17.55 -3.06
N ALA A 447 -7.52 -17.13 -4.08
CA ALA A 447 -7.03 -16.42 -5.24
C ALA A 447 -7.27 -14.90 -5.11
N ASN A 448 -6.25 -14.09 -4.82
CA ASN A 448 -6.35 -12.66 -5.10
C ASN A 448 -6.62 -12.50 -6.61
N LYS A 449 -7.87 -12.21 -7.01
CA LYS A 449 -8.24 -12.09 -8.44
C LYS A 449 -7.48 -10.97 -9.16
N ILE A 450 -6.93 -10.03 -8.39
CA ILE A 450 -6.09 -8.96 -8.88
C ILE A 450 -4.64 -9.17 -8.48
N THR A 451 -3.77 -8.92 -9.43
CA THR A 451 -2.33 -8.99 -9.31
C THR A 451 -1.75 -7.56 -9.19
N THR A 452 -0.65 -7.33 -8.45
CA THR A 452 0.21 -6.12 -8.52
C THR A 452 0.31 -5.43 -9.90
N PRO A 453 0.71 -6.05 -11.04
CA PRO A 453 0.65 -5.43 -12.37
C PRO A 453 -0.75 -5.02 -12.80
N GLN A 454 -1.78 -5.82 -12.53
CA GLN A 454 -3.16 -5.39 -12.77
C GLN A 454 -3.53 -4.19 -11.90
N CYS A 455 -3.06 -4.12 -10.66
CA CYS A 455 -3.22 -2.98 -9.78
C CYS A 455 -2.56 -1.72 -10.35
N ILE A 456 -1.31 -1.81 -10.78
CA ILE A 456 -0.58 -0.72 -11.42
C ILE A 456 -1.32 -0.27 -12.69
N MET A 457 -1.66 -1.21 -13.57
CA MET A 457 -2.35 -0.95 -14.83
C MET A 457 -3.72 -0.31 -14.60
N LEU A 458 -4.57 -0.86 -13.71
CA LEU A 458 -5.91 -0.34 -13.47
C LEU A 458 -5.88 1.00 -12.74
N THR A 459 -4.89 1.22 -11.85
CA THR A 459 -4.68 2.52 -11.19
C THR A 459 -4.27 3.58 -12.21
N GLU A 460 -3.39 3.21 -13.15
CA GLU A 460 -2.99 4.04 -14.29
C GLU A 460 -4.21 4.39 -15.19
N GLN A 461 -5.04 3.41 -15.52
CA GLN A 461 -6.28 3.64 -16.28
C GLN A 461 -7.26 4.55 -15.51
N CYS A 462 -7.44 4.33 -14.20
CA CYS A 462 -8.24 5.19 -13.34
C CYS A 462 -7.75 6.64 -13.34
N PHE A 463 -6.44 6.86 -13.38
CA PHE A 463 -5.86 8.20 -13.46
C PHE A 463 -6.15 8.89 -14.79
N TYR A 464 -5.85 8.22 -15.92
CA TYR A 464 -6.00 8.83 -17.24
C TYR A 464 -7.46 8.97 -17.69
N LEU A 465 -8.32 8.02 -17.32
CA LEU A 465 -9.71 7.95 -17.77
C LEU A 465 -10.71 8.48 -16.74
N GLY A 466 -10.31 8.67 -15.48
CA GLY A 466 -11.20 9.07 -14.38
C GLY A 466 -11.92 10.40 -14.58
N ARG A 467 -11.39 11.29 -15.43
CA ARG A 467 -12.02 12.58 -15.78
C ARG A 467 -13.02 12.49 -16.93
N ILE A 468 -13.04 11.37 -17.67
CA ILE A 468 -13.80 11.22 -18.92
C ILE A 468 -14.85 10.12 -18.79
N CYS A 469 -14.52 8.98 -18.21
CA CYS A 469 -15.47 7.90 -18.01
C CYS A 469 -16.42 8.22 -16.84
N SER A 470 -17.72 8.22 -17.11
CA SER A 470 -18.74 8.36 -16.06
C SER A 470 -18.86 7.08 -15.23
N GLY A 471 -19.13 7.23 -13.93
CA GLY A 471 -19.45 6.12 -13.03
C GLY A 471 -18.27 5.29 -12.54
N ILE A 472 -17.01 5.65 -12.86
CA ILE A 472 -15.83 4.89 -12.40
C ILE A 472 -15.16 5.44 -11.14
N LYS A 473 -15.57 6.62 -10.64
CA LYS A 473 -14.92 7.28 -9.48
C LYS A 473 -14.91 6.37 -8.25
N ASP A 474 -16.07 5.88 -7.83
CA ASP A 474 -16.22 5.04 -6.64
C ASP A 474 -15.52 3.68 -6.83
N ILE A 475 -15.56 3.14 -8.06
CA ILE A 475 -14.88 1.88 -8.40
C ILE A 475 -13.35 2.06 -8.32
N CYS A 476 -12.82 3.20 -8.74
CA CYS A 476 -11.39 3.52 -8.62
C CYS A 476 -10.95 3.68 -7.16
N VAL A 477 -11.82 4.18 -6.26
CA VAL A 477 -11.54 4.20 -4.81
C VAL A 477 -11.45 2.79 -4.25
N ASN A 478 -12.40 1.93 -4.62
CA ASN A 478 -12.42 0.52 -4.27
C ASN A 478 -11.18 -0.23 -4.77
N LEU A 479 -10.77 0.04 -6.01
CA LEU A 479 -9.54 -0.50 -6.59
C LEU A 479 -8.32 -0.08 -5.78
N ARG A 480 -8.22 1.19 -5.35
CA ARG A 480 -7.10 1.67 -4.52
C ARG A 480 -7.01 0.93 -3.19
N ALA A 481 -8.13 0.76 -2.48
CA ALA A 481 -8.16 0.01 -1.22
C ALA A 481 -7.73 -1.46 -1.40
N LEU A 482 -8.17 -2.08 -2.51
CA LEU A 482 -7.74 -3.42 -2.90
C LEU A 482 -6.25 -3.47 -3.21
N CYS A 483 -5.74 -2.53 -4.00
CA CYS A 483 -4.34 -2.48 -4.40
C CYS A 483 -3.39 -2.19 -3.24
N HIS A 484 -3.80 -1.33 -2.31
CA HIS A 484 -3.15 -1.13 -1.01
C HIS A 484 -2.99 -2.45 -0.27
N THR A 485 -4.12 -3.14 -0.05
CA THR A 485 -4.12 -4.43 0.65
C THR A 485 -3.23 -5.47 -0.03
N VAL A 486 -3.25 -5.54 -1.37
CA VAL A 486 -2.39 -6.45 -2.15
C VAL A 486 -0.92 -6.07 -2.03
N GLY A 487 -0.60 -4.78 -2.12
CA GLY A 487 0.75 -4.25 -1.95
C GLY A 487 1.30 -4.55 -0.57
N THR A 488 0.58 -4.18 0.50
CA THR A 488 1.00 -4.39 1.89
C THR A 488 1.16 -5.88 2.20
N LYS A 489 0.23 -6.74 1.76
CA LYS A 489 0.37 -8.20 1.92
C LYS A 489 1.63 -8.72 1.21
N ARG A 490 1.87 -8.29 -0.03
CA ARG A 490 3.04 -8.71 -0.81
C ARG A 490 4.34 -8.24 -0.17
N SER A 491 4.37 -6.99 0.30
CA SER A 491 5.51 -6.40 1.00
C SER A 491 5.87 -7.19 2.25
N ASN A 492 4.89 -7.41 3.12
CA ASN A 492 5.07 -8.20 4.34
C ASN A 492 5.55 -9.62 4.04
N LEU A 493 4.96 -10.29 3.05
CA LEU A 493 5.42 -11.61 2.61
C LEU A 493 6.85 -11.58 2.07
N ASN A 494 7.21 -10.62 1.22
CA ASN A 494 8.57 -10.50 0.70
C ASN A 494 9.59 -10.30 1.82
N ASN A 495 9.29 -9.42 2.78
CA ASN A 495 10.15 -9.18 3.92
C ASN A 495 10.27 -10.43 4.80
N PHE A 496 9.16 -11.14 5.01
CA PHE A 496 9.16 -12.43 5.68
C PHE A 496 10.08 -13.45 4.99
N TRP A 497 9.98 -13.58 3.65
CA TRP A 497 10.86 -14.46 2.87
C TRP A 497 12.32 -14.01 2.88
N LYS A 498 12.58 -12.70 2.86
CA LYS A 498 13.94 -12.14 2.96
C LYS A 498 14.59 -12.57 4.27
N LYS A 499 13.91 -12.34 5.39
CA LYS A 499 14.39 -12.74 6.72
C LYS A 499 14.60 -14.24 6.86
N LEU A 500 13.70 -15.05 6.27
CA LEU A 500 13.88 -16.50 6.21
C LEU A 500 15.18 -16.87 5.48
N LYS A 501 15.49 -16.20 4.38
CA LYS A 501 16.70 -16.45 3.59
C LYS A 501 17.97 -16.05 4.35
N GLU A 502 17.95 -14.94 5.07
CA GLU A 502 19.05 -14.51 5.95
C GLU A 502 19.37 -15.56 7.03
N ASP A 503 18.32 -16.10 7.67
CA ASP A 503 18.45 -17.15 8.70
C ASP A 503 18.81 -18.52 8.13
N SER A 504 18.64 -18.74 6.83
CA SER A 504 18.87 -20.02 6.17
C SER A 504 19.45 -19.86 4.76
N PRO A 505 20.70 -19.36 4.63
CA PRO A 505 21.29 -18.98 3.34
C PRO A 505 21.50 -20.15 2.37
N SER A 506 21.49 -21.39 2.88
CA SER A 506 21.69 -22.61 2.09
C SER A 506 20.45 -23.05 1.31
N LEU A 507 19.31 -22.41 1.51
CA LEU A 507 18.08 -22.70 0.79
C LEU A 507 17.92 -21.68 -0.34
N ASP A 508 18.00 -22.15 -1.60
CA ASP A 508 17.67 -21.34 -2.78
C ASP A 508 16.15 -21.20 -2.94
N LEU A 509 15.50 -20.78 -1.86
CA LEU A 509 14.07 -20.53 -1.82
C LEU A 509 13.82 -19.11 -2.30
N ASN A 510 13.22 -19.03 -3.47
CA ASN A 510 12.48 -17.85 -3.89
C ASN A 510 11.00 -18.23 -3.95
N VAL A 511 10.10 -17.27 -3.70
CA VAL A 511 8.65 -17.39 -3.87
C VAL A 511 8.29 -18.02 -5.21
N PHE A 512 9.13 -17.84 -6.22
CA PHE A 512 8.96 -18.36 -7.58
C PHE A 512 9.51 -19.77 -7.84
N ASN A 513 10.36 -20.33 -6.96
CA ASN A 513 11.07 -21.60 -7.20
C ASN A 513 10.51 -22.79 -6.40
N ILE A 514 9.51 -22.59 -5.55
CA ILE A 514 8.94 -23.66 -4.70
C ILE A 514 8.28 -24.79 -5.51
N LYS A 515 7.98 -24.57 -6.80
CA LYS A 515 7.42 -25.58 -7.70
C LYS A 515 8.43 -26.33 -8.57
N ASN A 516 9.65 -25.81 -8.76
CA ASN A 516 10.50 -26.27 -9.87
C ASN A 516 11.56 -27.30 -9.48
N GLU A 517 11.76 -27.56 -8.20
CA GLU A 517 12.57 -28.68 -7.77
C GLU A 517 11.72 -29.59 -6.89
N SER A 518 12.09 -30.86 -6.83
CA SER A 518 11.63 -31.86 -5.88
C SER A 518 11.98 -31.47 -4.43
N ALA A 519 11.68 -30.23 -4.04
CA ALA A 519 11.83 -29.72 -2.70
C ALA A 519 10.90 -30.55 -1.83
N ASP A 520 11.53 -31.39 -1.01
CA ASP A 520 10.90 -32.13 0.05
C ASP A 520 9.93 -31.21 0.80
N TRP A 521 8.63 -31.45 0.64
CA TRP A 521 7.57 -30.64 1.24
C TRP A 521 7.76 -30.51 2.76
N TYR A 522 8.37 -31.52 3.38
CA TYR A 522 8.75 -31.49 4.78
C TYR A 522 9.75 -30.37 5.10
N SER A 523 10.74 -30.15 4.22
CA SER A 523 11.71 -29.06 4.33
C SER A 523 11.04 -27.68 4.21
N VAL A 524 10.09 -27.51 3.29
CA VAL A 524 9.30 -26.26 3.15
C VAL A 524 8.39 -26.03 4.36
N SER A 525 7.69 -27.08 4.83
CA SER A 525 6.82 -27.01 6.02
C SER A 525 7.61 -26.59 7.26
N LYS A 526 8.78 -27.19 7.48
CA LYS A 526 9.66 -26.86 8.60
C LYS A 526 10.15 -25.41 8.56
N LEU A 527 10.39 -24.88 7.36
CA LEU A 527 10.77 -23.48 7.19
C LEU A 527 9.62 -22.52 7.48
N ILE A 528 8.41 -22.85 7.03
CA ILE A 528 7.20 -22.10 7.37
C ILE A 528 6.98 -22.11 8.89
N GLU A 529 7.15 -23.25 9.55
CA GLU A 529 7.06 -23.38 11.01
C GLU A 529 8.10 -22.51 11.71
N ASN A 530 9.39 -22.64 11.37
CA ASN A 530 10.47 -21.81 11.93
C ASN A 530 10.17 -20.31 11.79
N ALA A 531 9.67 -19.92 10.62
CA ALA A 531 9.37 -18.54 10.32
C ALA A 531 8.15 -18.02 11.09
N CYS A 532 7.14 -18.86 11.28
CA CYS A 532 6.01 -18.52 12.13
C CYS A 532 6.41 -18.40 13.60
N THR A 533 7.29 -19.26 14.07
CA THR A 533 7.88 -19.16 15.42
C THR A 533 8.61 -17.84 15.63
N LYS A 534 9.38 -17.38 14.62
CA LYS A 534 10.18 -16.15 14.71
C LYS A 534 9.38 -14.87 14.44
N PHE A 535 8.52 -14.88 13.43
CA PHE A 535 7.87 -13.68 12.89
C PHE A 535 6.35 -13.64 13.06
N GLY A 536 5.70 -14.75 13.39
CA GLY A 536 4.25 -14.84 13.50
C GLY A 536 3.65 -13.90 14.54
N ALA A 537 4.42 -13.42 15.52
CA ALA A 537 3.96 -12.46 16.53
C ALA A 537 4.24 -10.99 16.19
N THR A 538 4.87 -10.69 15.05
CA THR A 538 5.39 -9.33 14.75
C THR A 538 4.33 -8.34 14.32
N ASN A 539 3.26 -8.79 13.67
CA ASN A 539 2.08 -8.00 13.32
C ASN A 539 0.87 -8.91 13.06
N GLU A 540 -0.30 -8.31 12.90
CA GLU A 540 -1.56 -9.02 12.73
C GLU A 540 -1.64 -9.83 11.42
N ILE A 541 -0.92 -9.40 10.37
CA ILE A 541 -0.90 -10.05 9.07
C ILE A 541 -0.10 -11.36 9.17
N HIS A 542 1.11 -11.32 9.74
CA HIS A 542 1.92 -12.51 9.97
C HIS A 542 1.26 -13.46 10.96
N PHE A 543 0.66 -12.93 12.04
CA PHE A 543 -0.08 -13.74 13.01
C PHE A 543 -1.18 -14.52 12.31
N LYS A 544 -2.03 -13.85 11.53
CA LYS A 544 -3.10 -14.49 10.76
C LYS A 544 -2.59 -15.49 9.73
N TRP A 545 -1.49 -15.20 9.05
CA TRP A 545 -0.89 -16.12 8.10
C TRP A 545 -0.41 -17.39 8.82
N CYS A 546 0.20 -17.25 10.00
CA CYS A 546 0.65 -18.35 10.84
C CYS A 546 -0.48 -19.12 11.56
N LEU A 547 -1.70 -18.60 11.62
CA LEU A 547 -2.88 -19.38 12.02
C LEU A 547 -3.27 -20.43 10.97
N ARG A 548 -2.77 -20.31 9.72
CA ARG A 548 -3.21 -21.11 8.57
C ARG A 548 -2.35 -22.31 8.14
N PRO A 549 -1.16 -22.65 8.69
CA PRO A 549 -0.43 -23.83 8.25
C PRO A 549 -0.56 -24.98 9.26
N ALA A 550 -1.36 -26.02 8.93
CA ALA A 550 -1.19 -27.43 9.37
C ALA A 550 -2.38 -28.35 9.01
N SER A 551 -2.93 -28.30 7.78
CA SER A 551 -3.70 -29.44 7.24
C SER A 551 -2.75 -30.42 6.54
N SER A 552 -1.80 -30.97 7.28
CA SER A 552 -0.79 -31.93 6.79
C SER A 552 -1.32 -33.35 6.60
N THR A 553 -2.55 -33.50 6.11
CA THR A 553 -3.02 -34.78 5.53
C THR A 553 -3.04 -34.63 4.02
N PRO A 554 -2.24 -35.43 3.27
CA PRO A 554 -2.41 -35.52 1.83
C PRO A 554 -3.87 -35.90 1.53
N PRO A 555 -4.51 -35.33 0.50
CA PRO A 555 -5.82 -35.81 0.09
C PRO A 555 -5.70 -37.30 -0.28
N PRO A 556 -6.65 -38.16 0.15
CA PRO A 556 -6.67 -39.54 -0.29
C PRO A 556 -6.86 -39.60 -1.82
N PRO A 557 -6.29 -40.61 -2.51
CA PRO A 557 -6.33 -40.67 -3.96
C PRO A 557 -7.70 -41.18 -4.41
N THR A 558 -8.64 -40.27 -4.72
CA THR A 558 -9.80 -40.58 -5.58
C THR A 558 -10.34 -39.34 -6.33
N LEU A 559 -10.47 -39.49 -7.64
CA LEU A 559 -11.07 -38.57 -8.63
C LEU A 559 -12.61 -38.43 -8.49
N PRO A 560 -13.28 -37.51 -9.21
CA PRO A 560 -12.90 -36.19 -9.68
C PRO A 560 -13.95 -35.16 -9.23
N SER A 561 -13.65 -34.34 -8.23
CA SER A 561 -14.48 -33.16 -7.94
C SER A 561 -13.70 -32.12 -7.13
N VAL A 562 -13.71 -30.91 -7.69
CA VAL A 562 -13.40 -29.61 -7.05
C VAL A 562 -11.99 -29.52 -6.44
N THR A 563 -11.08 -29.04 -7.29
CA THR A 563 -9.77 -28.46 -7.02
C THR A 563 -9.72 -27.61 -5.75
N TYR A 564 -9.33 -28.22 -4.64
CA TYR A 564 -8.77 -27.57 -3.46
C TYR A 564 -7.36 -28.10 -3.30
N LEU A 565 -6.36 -27.40 -3.86
CA LEU A 565 -4.92 -27.50 -3.49
C LEU A 565 -3.97 -26.71 -4.41
N GLN A 566 -4.45 -25.95 -5.41
CA GLN A 566 -3.56 -25.15 -6.27
C GLN A 566 -3.27 -23.72 -5.78
N ASP A 567 -3.91 -23.23 -4.72
CA ASP A 567 -3.93 -21.78 -4.43
C ASP A 567 -2.91 -21.28 -3.38
N TYR A 568 -2.02 -22.12 -2.86
CA TYR A 568 -1.08 -21.68 -1.81
C TYR A 568 0.20 -20.99 -2.34
N PHE A 569 0.39 -20.91 -3.67
CA PHE A 569 1.57 -20.30 -4.31
C PHE A 569 1.27 -19.59 -5.64
N VAL A 570 0.06 -19.07 -5.84
CA VAL A 570 -0.28 -18.38 -7.11
C VAL A 570 -0.47 -16.89 -6.86
N ILE A 571 0.65 -16.20 -6.73
CA ILE A 571 0.75 -14.77 -6.98
C ILE A 571 1.97 -14.60 -7.93
N PHE A 572 1.70 -14.50 -9.25
CA PHE A 572 2.57 -14.23 -10.45
C PHE A 572 3.18 -15.41 -11.23
N LEU A 573 3.10 -15.55 -12.58
CA LEU A 573 2.72 -14.75 -13.77
C LEU A 573 1.98 -15.64 -14.81
N GLY A 574 1.35 -15.03 -15.82
CA GLY A 574 0.51 -15.70 -16.84
C GLY A 574 1.20 -16.45 -17.99
N ASP A 575 0.32 -17.05 -18.79
CA ASP A 575 0.41 -17.70 -20.11
C ASP A 575 0.95 -19.14 -20.31
N THR A 576 -0.06 -20.04 -20.27
CA THR A 576 -0.41 -21.32 -20.93
C THR A 576 0.56 -22.13 -21.81
N LYS A 577 0.42 -23.48 -21.68
CA LYS A 577 0.05 -24.36 -22.82
C LYS A 577 -0.52 -25.72 -22.36
N THR A 578 -1.77 -25.98 -22.74
CA THR A 578 -2.20 -27.20 -23.46
C THR A 578 -3.15 -26.76 -24.55
#